data_AF-A0A5N9ICD2-F1
#
_entry.id   AF-A0A5N9ICD2-F1
#
_cell.length_a   1.000
_cell.length_b   1.000
_cell.length_c   1.000
_cell.angle_alpha   90.00
_cell.angle_beta   90.00
_cell.angle_gamma   90.00
#
_symmetry.space_group_name_H-M   'P 1'
#
loop_
_entity.id
_entity.type
_entity.pdbx_description
1 polymer ?
#
loop_
_entity_poly.entity_id
_entity_poly.type
_entity_poly.pdbx_seq_one_letter_code
_entity_poly.pdbx_strand_id
1 'polypeptide(L)'
;MKMPGRAPNSSLQLDYVRDTLFGPVALSVECQCQMAALTLQGRPALRLHICPPLPDKVERAHSVAFVWDGRSYHGVVRDHGKCGDGGLNLLLELQ
;
A
#
# COMPACT_ATOMS: atom_id res chain seq x y z
N MET A 1 6.18 14.96 7.88
CA MET A 1 6.73 13.99 8.84
C MET A 1 7.65 13.04 8.07
N LYS A 2 8.98 13.08 8.30
CA LYS A 2 9.92 12.16 7.62
C LYS A 2 9.75 10.76 8.23
N MET A 3 9.44 9.77 7.41
CA MET A 3 9.46 8.37 7.83
C MET A 3 10.91 7.86 7.74
N PRO A 4 11.56 7.51 8.87
CA PRO A 4 12.90 6.92 8.83
C PRO A 4 12.83 5.53 8.17
N GLY A 5 13.81 5.19 7.33
CA GLY A 5 13.90 3.87 6.67
C GLY A 5 13.02 3.69 5.42
N ARG A 6 12.53 4.78 4.84
CA ARG A 6 11.70 4.75 3.62
C ARG A 6 12.58 4.53 2.38
N ALA A 7 12.25 3.53 1.58
CA ALA A 7 12.78 3.32 0.25
C ALA A 7 12.48 4.54 -0.67
N PRO A 8 13.29 4.78 -1.70
CA PRO A 8 13.03 5.86 -2.65
C PRO A 8 11.66 5.68 -3.32
N ASN A 9 11.13 6.78 -3.89
CA ASN A 9 9.91 6.73 -4.68
C ASN A 9 10.14 5.86 -5.92
N SER A 10 9.20 4.96 -6.18
CA SER A 10 9.25 4.01 -7.28
C SER A 10 7.87 3.90 -7.94
N SER A 11 7.86 3.80 -9.27
CA SER A 11 6.66 3.42 -10.00
C SER A 11 6.48 1.92 -9.83
N LEU A 12 5.30 1.51 -9.39
CA LEU A 12 4.94 0.10 -9.34
C LEU A 12 3.52 -0.11 -9.81
N GLN A 13 3.25 -1.32 -10.28
CA GLN A 13 1.89 -1.80 -10.45
C GLN A 13 1.39 -2.32 -9.10
N LEU A 14 0.36 -1.66 -8.57
CA LEU A 14 -0.32 -2.04 -7.35
C LEU A 14 -1.59 -2.80 -7.71
N ASP A 15 -1.60 -4.10 -7.43
CA ASP A 15 -2.80 -4.91 -7.49
C ASP A 15 -3.49 -4.84 -6.12
N TYR A 16 -4.80 -4.65 -6.09
CA TYR A 16 -5.54 -4.53 -4.84
C TYR A 16 -6.94 -5.10 -4.98
N VAL A 17 -7.44 -5.65 -3.87
CA VAL A 17 -8.81 -6.16 -3.80
C VAL A 17 -9.62 -5.28 -2.87
N ARG A 18 -10.81 -4.89 -3.33
CA ARG A 18 -11.80 -4.18 -2.52
C ARG A 18 -13.08 -5.00 -2.43
N ASP A 19 -13.65 -5.04 -1.24
CA ASP A 19 -14.98 -5.60 -1.04
C ASP A 19 -16.06 -4.62 -1.51
N THR A 20 -16.98 -5.15 -2.32
CA THR A 20 -18.16 -4.42 -2.78
C THR A 20 -19.42 -5.19 -2.42
N LEU A 21 -20.58 -4.54 -2.55
CA LEU A 21 -21.87 -5.21 -2.33
C LEU A 21 -22.12 -6.39 -3.28
N PHE A 22 -21.36 -6.48 -4.38
CA PHE A 22 -21.44 -7.56 -5.36
C PHE A 22 -20.27 -8.56 -5.26
N GLY A 23 -19.52 -8.52 -4.16
CA GLY A 23 -18.35 -9.37 -3.92
C GLY A 23 -17.02 -8.62 -4.05
N PRO A 24 -15.90 -9.31 -3.81
CA PRO A 24 -14.56 -8.75 -3.95
C PRO A 24 -14.26 -8.44 -5.42
N VAL A 25 -13.67 -7.27 -5.67
CA VAL A 25 -13.22 -6.85 -7.00
C VAL A 25 -11.72 -6.63 -6.95
N ALA A 26 -10.99 -7.36 -7.79
CA ALA A 26 -9.56 -7.16 -8.02
C ALA A 26 -9.35 -6.03 -9.04
N LEU A 27 -8.44 -5.13 -8.74
CA LEU A 27 -8.10 -3.96 -9.54
C LEU A 27 -6.58 -3.82 -9.58
N SER A 28 -6.08 -3.20 -10.64
CA SER A 28 -4.65 -2.95 -10.82
C SER A 28 -4.45 -1.51 -11.26
N VAL A 29 -3.46 -0.83 -10.68
CA VAL A 29 -3.13 0.54 -11.05
C VAL A 29 -1.64 0.81 -10.95
N GLU A 30 -1.10 1.55 -11.91
CA GLU A 30 0.26 2.07 -11.79
C GLU A 30 0.26 3.31 -10.90
N CYS A 31 1.12 3.34 -9.89
CA CYS A 31 1.22 4.49 -9.00
C CYS A 31 2.64 4.68 -8.46
N GLN A 32 2.91 5.91 -8.06
CA GLN A 32 4.16 6.28 -7.41
C GLN A 32 4.04 5.98 -5.92
N CYS A 33 4.89 5.09 -5.42
CA CYS A 33 4.86 4.67 -4.05
C CYS A 33 6.24 4.72 -3.40
N GLN A 34 6.23 4.77 -2.09
CA GLN A 34 7.42 4.51 -1.28
C GLN A 34 7.08 3.53 -0.18
N MET A 35 8.02 2.65 0.11
CA MET A 35 7.85 1.58 1.08
C MET A 35 8.73 1.82 2.31
N ALA A 36 8.23 1.48 3.50
CA ALA A 36 9.05 1.36 4.71
C ALA A 36 8.72 0.04 5.41
N ALA A 37 9.74 -0.73 5.76
CA ALA A 37 9.56 -1.94 6.55
C ALA A 37 9.27 -1.60 8.01
N LEU A 38 8.38 -2.36 8.64
CA LEU A 38 8.04 -2.24 10.06
C LEU A 38 7.63 -3.58 10.64
N THR A 39 7.39 -3.58 11.95
CA THR A 39 6.88 -4.73 12.68
C THR A 39 5.56 -4.35 13.31
N LEU A 40 4.50 -5.11 13.03
CA LEU A 40 3.19 -4.92 13.62
C LEU A 40 2.92 -6.10 14.56
N GLN A 41 2.85 -5.85 15.87
CA GLN A 41 2.57 -6.89 16.88
C GLN A 41 3.47 -8.13 16.76
N GLY A 42 4.76 -7.93 16.47
CA GLY A 42 5.73 -9.02 16.29
C GLY A 42 5.69 -9.71 14.91
N ARG A 43 4.84 -9.26 13.98
CA ARG A 43 4.76 -9.78 12.61
C ARG A 43 5.40 -8.83 11.60
N PRO A 44 5.97 -9.35 10.50
CA PRO A 44 6.46 -8.53 9.40
C PRO A 44 5.33 -7.67 8.82
N ALA A 45 5.59 -6.38 8.67
CA ALA A 45 4.63 -5.42 8.14
C ALA A 45 5.34 -4.40 7.25
N LEU A 46 4.56 -3.70 6.43
CA LEU A 46 5.04 -2.61 5.59
C LEU A 46 4.13 -1.40 5.72
N ARG A 47 4.72 -0.22 5.56
CA ARG A 47 3.98 1.00 5.30
C ARG A 47 4.22 1.36 3.85
N LEU A 48 3.16 1.31 3.06
CA LEU A 48 3.16 1.76 1.69
C LEU A 48 2.58 3.16 1.65
N HIS A 49 3.36 4.15 1.24
CA HIS A 49 2.88 5.49 1.00
C HIS A 49 2.71 5.71 -0.49
N ILE A 50 1.49 5.97 -0.91
CA ILE A 50 1.10 6.28 -2.28
C ILE A 50 1.15 7.80 -2.44
N CYS A 51 1.99 8.26 -3.36
CA CYS A 51 2.16 9.66 -3.68
C CYS A 51 1.00 10.13 -4.58
N PRO A 52 0.60 11.42 -4.51
CA PRO A 52 -0.32 11.98 -5.49
C PRO A 52 0.20 11.89 -6.93
N PRO A 53 -0.68 11.74 -7.94
CA PRO A 53 -2.13 11.62 -7.82
C PRO A 53 -2.57 10.27 -7.24
N LEU A 54 -3.51 10.30 -6.30
CA LEU A 54 -3.98 9.08 -5.64
C LEU A 54 -4.85 8.27 -6.62
N PRO A 55 -4.61 6.96 -6.75
CA PRO A 55 -5.47 6.12 -7.57
C PRO A 55 -6.85 5.97 -6.94
N ASP A 56 -7.86 5.82 -7.80
CA ASP A 56 -9.25 5.79 -7.38
C ASP A 56 -9.53 4.68 -6.36
N LYS A 57 -10.03 5.09 -5.19
CA LYS A 57 -10.61 4.21 -4.17
C LYS A 57 -9.65 3.14 -3.61
N VAL A 58 -8.33 3.37 -3.70
CA VAL A 58 -7.31 2.49 -3.08
C VAL A 58 -7.40 2.51 -1.56
N GLU A 59 -7.91 3.59 -0.96
CA GLU A 59 -8.18 3.66 0.48
C GLU A 59 -9.19 2.61 0.96
N ARG A 60 -9.95 2.00 0.05
CA ARG A 60 -10.92 0.94 0.35
C ARG A 60 -10.38 -0.47 0.07
N ALA A 61 -9.10 -0.61 -0.26
CA ALA A 61 -8.48 -1.90 -0.46
C ALA A 61 -8.43 -2.68 0.88
N HIS A 62 -8.80 -3.96 0.86
CA HIS A 62 -8.61 -4.87 2.00
C HIS A 62 -7.28 -5.63 1.89
N SER A 63 -6.80 -5.90 0.68
CA SER A 63 -5.52 -6.55 0.41
C SER A 63 -4.83 -5.91 -0.78
N VAL A 64 -3.51 -5.99 -0.79
CA VAL A 64 -2.67 -5.47 -1.87
C VAL A 64 -1.56 -6.46 -2.21
N ALA A 65 -1.18 -6.47 -3.49
CA ALA A 65 -0.02 -7.16 -4.01
C ALA A 65 0.78 -6.21 -4.91
N PHE A 66 2.09 -6.31 -4.87
CA PHE A 66 2.98 -5.53 -5.74
C PHE A 66 4.35 -6.17 -5.83
N VAL A 67 5.10 -5.79 -6.86
CA VAL A 67 6.53 -6.14 -6.97
C VAL A 67 7.36 -4.91 -6.63
N TRP A 68 8.32 -5.07 -5.72
CA TRP A 68 9.29 -4.05 -5.36
C TRP A 68 10.69 -4.64 -5.43
N ASP A 69 11.57 -4.05 -6.25
CA ASP A 69 12.97 -4.49 -6.42
C ASP A 69 13.07 -6.00 -6.74
N GLY A 70 12.23 -6.47 -7.66
CA GLY A 70 12.17 -7.88 -8.08
C GLY A 70 11.55 -8.85 -7.06
N ARG A 71 11.08 -8.36 -5.90
CA ARG A 71 10.42 -9.18 -4.88
C ARG A 71 8.92 -8.94 -4.89
N SER A 72 8.15 -10.03 -4.84
CA SER A 72 6.70 -9.96 -4.70
C SER A 72 6.32 -9.76 -3.24
N TYR A 73 5.42 -8.82 -2.98
CA TYR A 73 4.86 -8.53 -1.68
C TYR A 73 3.35 -8.73 -1.74
N HIS A 74 2.82 -9.38 -0.72
CA HIS A 74 1.38 -9.53 -0.51
C HIS A 74 1.06 -9.16 0.93
N GLY A 75 0.04 -8.33 1.14
CA GLY A 75 -0.31 -7.87 2.48
C GLY A 75 -1.77 -7.50 2.62
N VAL A 76 -2.27 -7.70 3.84
CA VAL A 76 -3.60 -7.27 4.24
C VAL A 76 -3.52 -5.84 4.76
N VAL A 77 -4.39 -4.97 4.25
CA VAL A 77 -4.50 -3.58 4.72
C VAL A 77 -5.13 -3.59 6.12
N ARG A 78 -4.35 -3.15 7.11
CA ARG A 78 -4.79 -3.05 8.51
C ARG A 78 -5.27 -1.67 8.88
N ASP A 79 -4.68 -0.65 8.27
CA ASP A 79 -5.03 0.75 8.51
C ASP A 79 -4.69 1.60 7.29
N HIS A 80 -5.40 2.72 7.13
CA HIS A 80 -5.14 3.68 6.08
C HIS A 80 -5.24 5.12 6.60
N GLY A 81 -4.36 6.01 6.13
CA GLY A 81 -4.34 7.40 6.60
C GLY A 81 -3.90 8.38 5.52
N LYS A 82 -4.70 9.43 5.30
CA LYS A 82 -4.29 10.55 4.46
C LYS A 82 -3.14 11.30 5.11
N CYS A 83 -2.16 11.67 4.30
CA CYS A 83 -1.00 12.44 4.74
C CYS A 83 -1.15 13.91 4.37
N GLY A 84 -0.46 14.79 5.12
CA GLY A 84 -0.49 16.23 4.87
C GLY A 84 0.17 16.66 3.55
N ASP A 85 0.86 15.75 2.86
CA ASP A 85 1.40 15.92 1.51
C ASP A 85 0.38 15.55 0.41
N GLY A 86 -0.86 15.21 0.79
CA GLY A 86 -1.91 14.75 -0.13
C GLY A 86 -1.81 13.26 -0.47
N GLY A 87 -0.78 12.55 0.03
CA GLY A 87 -0.59 11.12 -0.18
C GLY A 87 -1.48 10.25 0.72
N LEU A 88 -1.42 8.94 0.49
CA LEU A 88 -2.15 7.93 1.25
C LEU A 88 -1.16 6.92 1.83
N ASN A 89 -1.17 6.74 3.15
CA ASN A 89 -0.48 5.63 3.80
C ASN A 89 -1.41 4.44 3.92
N LEU A 90 -0.90 3.27 3.55
CA LEU A 90 -1.46 1.97 3.86
C LEU A 90 -0.52 1.26 4.84
N LEU A 91 -1.06 0.75 5.93
CA LEU A 91 -0.38 -0.16 6.84
C LEU A 91 -0.73 -1.59 6.42
N LEU A 92 0.29 -2.35 6.04
CA LEU A 92 0.15 -3.71 5.51
C LEU A 92 0.73 -4.71 6.49
N GLU A 93 -0.03 -5.72 6.87
CA GLU A 93 0.50 -6.92 7.51
C GLU A 93 0.85 -7.92 6.39
N LEU A 94 2.11 -8.35 6.32
CA LEU A 94 2.55 -9.28 5.28
C LEU A 94 2.07 -10.70 5.59
N GLN A 95 1.77 -11.46 4.53
CA GLN A 95 1.33 -12.85 4.59
C GLN A 95 2.40 -13.80 4.05
#